data_AF-A0A4U0QPH3-F1
#
_entry.id   AF-A0A4U0QPH3-F1
#
_cell.length_a   1.000
_cell.length_b   1.000
_cell.length_c   1.000
_cell.angle_alpha   90.00
_cell.angle_beta   90.00
_cell.angle_gamma   90.00
#
_symmetry.space_group_name_H-M   'P 1'
#
loop_
_entity.id
_entity.type
_entity.pdbx_description
1 polymer ?
#
loop_
_entity_poly.entity_id
_entity_poly.type
_entity_poly.pdbx_seq_one_letter_code
_entity_poly.pdbx_strand_id
1 'polypeptide(L)'
;QVPNDEDIGTVTADGAYDTRRCHSAIIARGGTAIIPIRKNGRLWKEDCPAARARNETLRATRHYGRAFWKRWTGYHTRSRAEARMRCLKSFGERISTRDPDRQTAEIHIRVALMNRFNALGTAEIVRVA
;
A
#
# COMPACT_ATOMS: atom_id res chain seq x y z
N GLN A 1 13.78 -0.36 7.60
CA GLN A 1 12.39 -0.57 8.07
C GLN A 1 11.90 0.74 8.67
N VAL A 2 10.58 0.97 8.73
CA VAL A 2 10.02 2.16 9.38
C VAL A 2 10.34 2.07 10.89
N PRO A 3 10.96 3.10 11.50
CA PRO A 3 11.27 3.14 12.93
C PRO A 3 10.06 2.87 13.83
N ASN A 4 10.30 2.30 15.01
CA ASN A 4 9.25 1.89 15.94
C ASN A 4 8.49 3.08 16.57
N ASP A 5 9.18 4.21 16.69
CA ASP A 5 8.72 5.49 17.20
C ASP A 5 7.98 6.34 16.15
N GLU A 6 8.06 5.97 14.86
CA GLU A 6 7.32 6.66 13.82
C GLU A 6 5.85 6.21 13.80
N ASP A 7 4.96 7.19 13.96
CA ASP A 7 3.51 6.99 13.93
C ASP A 7 3.03 6.59 12.53
N ILE A 8 2.32 5.47 12.45
CA ILE A 8 1.71 5.01 11.21
C ILE A 8 0.24 5.42 11.19
N GLY A 9 -0.13 6.36 10.32
CA GLY A 9 -1.54 6.76 10.14
C GLY A 9 -2.37 5.68 9.44
N THR A 10 -2.11 5.44 8.15
CA THR A 10 -2.89 4.49 7.33
C THR A 10 -1.97 3.57 6.53
N VAL A 11 -2.34 2.30 6.42
CA VAL A 11 -1.63 1.30 5.60
C VAL A 11 -2.55 0.82 4.50
N THR A 12 -2.21 1.15 3.24
CA THR A 12 -2.96 0.70 2.06
C THR A 12 -2.27 -0.50 1.42
N ALA A 13 -3.00 -1.59 1.19
CA ALA A 13 -2.47 -2.81 0.57
C ALA A 13 -3.50 -3.50 -0.34
N ASP A 14 -3.14 -4.55 -1.08
CA ASP A 14 -4.13 -5.32 -1.88
C ASP A 14 -4.81 -6.37 -1.02
N GLY A 15 -5.88 -6.95 -1.59
CA GLY A 15 -6.60 -8.05 -0.96
C GLY A 15 -5.82 -9.36 -0.82
N ALA A 16 -4.54 -9.46 -1.22
CA ALA A 16 -3.69 -10.57 -0.77
C ALA A 16 -3.22 -10.37 0.67
N TYR A 17 -3.14 -9.11 1.13
CA TYR A 17 -2.84 -8.75 2.52
C TYR A 17 -4.07 -8.74 3.44
N ASP A 18 -5.25 -9.16 2.98
CA ASP A 18 -6.45 -9.37 3.82
C ASP A 18 -6.29 -10.62 4.70
N THR A 19 -5.33 -10.57 5.61
CA THR A 19 -4.99 -11.65 6.55
C THR A 19 -4.99 -11.12 7.97
N ARG A 20 -5.34 -11.98 8.94
CA ARG A 20 -5.31 -11.62 10.37
C ARG A 20 -3.95 -11.08 10.80
N ARG A 21 -2.86 -11.71 10.35
CA ARG A 21 -1.49 -11.29 10.68
C ARG A 21 -1.19 -9.88 10.22
N CYS A 22 -1.58 -9.52 8.98
CA CYS A 22 -1.36 -8.17 8.46
C CYS A 22 -2.18 -7.13 9.24
N HIS A 23 -3.47 -7.37 9.44
CA HIS A 23 -4.32 -6.45 10.22
C HIS A 23 -3.82 -6.28 11.65
N SER A 24 -3.42 -7.35 12.32
CA SER A 24 -2.85 -7.28 13.67
C SER A 24 -1.55 -6.48 13.72
N ALA A 25 -0.65 -6.66 12.75
CA ALA A 25 0.61 -5.92 12.69
C ALA A 25 0.38 -4.41 12.47
N ILE A 26 -0.62 -4.04 11.66
CA ILE A 26 -0.99 -2.64 11.42
C ILE A 26 -1.57 -2.01 12.69
N ILE A 27 -2.50 -2.71 13.35
CA ILE A 27 -3.13 -2.23 14.60
C ILE A 27 -2.11 -2.12 15.73
N ALA A 28 -1.16 -3.07 15.84
CA ALA A 28 -0.10 -3.03 16.83
C ALA A 28 0.80 -1.77 16.71
N ARG A 29 0.82 -1.15 15.53
CA ARG A 29 1.54 0.09 15.22
C ARG A 29 0.63 1.33 15.25
N GLY A 30 -0.60 1.21 15.76
CA GLY A 30 -1.60 2.29 15.80
C GLY A 30 -2.22 2.65 14.45
N GLY A 31 -1.91 1.91 13.38
CA GLY A 31 -2.34 2.25 12.03
C GLY A 31 -3.74 1.76 11.67
N THR A 32 -4.34 2.40 10.67
CA THR A 32 -5.60 1.99 10.05
C THR A 32 -5.36 1.20 8.75
N ALA A 33 -5.90 -0.01 8.66
CA ALA A 33 -5.75 -0.85 7.46
C ALA A 33 -6.78 -0.49 6.37
N ILE A 34 -6.30 -0.05 5.21
CA ILE A 34 -7.11 0.22 4.01
C ILE A 34 -6.82 -0.91 3.01
N ILE A 35 -7.45 -2.06 3.25
CA ILE A 35 -7.23 -3.28 2.48
C ILE A 35 -8.57 -3.74 1.87
N PRO A 36 -8.66 -3.87 0.53
CA PRO A 36 -9.90 -4.25 -0.10
C PRO A 36 -10.20 -5.72 0.18
N ILE A 37 -11.41 -5.97 0.67
CA ILE A 37 -11.86 -7.33 0.94
C ILE A 37 -12.29 -7.99 -0.37
N ARG A 38 -11.93 -9.27 -0.53
CA ARG A 38 -12.29 -10.07 -1.71
C ARG A 38 -13.81 -10.19 -1.84
N LYS A 39 -14.33 -10.32 -3.07
CA LYS A 39 -15.79 -10.42 -3.35
C LYS A 39 -16.49 -11.49 -2.50
N ASN A 40 -15.83 -12.63 -2.28
CA ASN A 40 -16.35 -13.75 -1.50
C ASN A 40 -15.90 -13.72 -0.02
N GLY A 41 -15.43 -12.57 0.47
CA GLY A 41 -14.99 -12.40 1.85
C GLY A 41 -16.14 -12.66 2.83
N ARG A 42 -15.89 -13.54 3.80
CA ARG A 42 -16.80 -13.85 4.91
C ARG A 42 -16.34 -13.15 6.18
N LEU A 43 -17.26 -12.89 7.10
CA LEU A 43 -16.91 -12.37 8.42
C LEU A 43 -15.95 -13.33 9.11
N TRP A 44 -14.93 -12.80 9.77
CA TRP A 44 -14.12 -13.57 10.69
C TRP A 44 -14.84 -13.68 12.04
N LYS A 45 -14.51 -14.71 12.82
CA LYS A 45 -14.87 -14.73 14.25
C LYS A 45 -14.31 -13.46 14.91
N GLU A 46 -15.12 -12.73 15.66
CA GLU A 46 -14.73 -11.47 16.31
C GLU A 46 -13.97 -11.72 17.62
N ASP A 47 -12.88 -12.47 17.53
CA ASP A 47 -12.02 -12.85 18.66
C ASP A 47 -10.85 -11.88 18.90
N CYS A 48 -10.64 -10.91 18.00
CA CYS A 48 -9.57 -9.92 18.13
C CYS A 48 -9.93 -8.57 17.47
N PRO A 49 -9.24 -7.47 17.84
CA PRO A 49 -9.45 -6.14 17.25
C PRO A 49 -9.32 -6.13 15.72
N ALA A 50 -8.35 -6.87 15.19
CA ALA A 50 -8.14 -7.03 13.75
C ALA A 50 -9.37 -7.63 13.04
N ALA A 51 -10.02 -8.62 13.66
CA ALA A 51 -11.23 -9.20 13.09
C ALA A 51 -12.41 -8.24 13.13
N ARG A 52 -12.57 -7.47 14.21
CA ARG A 52 -13.62 -6.45 14.34
C ARG A 52 -13.49 -5.36 13.27
N ALA A 53 -12.32 -4.72 13.17
CA ALA A 53 -12.06 -3.65 12.20
C ALA A 53 -12.24 -4.12 10.74
N ARG A 54 -11.75 -5.32 10.43
CA ARG A 54 -11.91 -5.91 9.10
C ARG A 54 -13.36 -6.28 8.80
N ASN A 55 -14.11 -6.79 9.78
CA ASN A 55 -15.53 -7.10 9.63
C ASN A 55 -16.38 -5.84 9.42
N GLU A 56 -16.08 -4.75 10.10
CA GLU A 56 -16.72 -3.44 9.86
C GLU A 56 -16.48 -2.97 8.43
N THR A 57 -15.25 -3.08 7.93
CA THR A 57 -14.92 -2.80 6.52
C THR A 57 -15.74 -3.66 5.55
N LEU A 58 -15.95 -4.95 5.87
CA LEU A 58 -16.78 -5.83 5.05
C LEU A 58 -18.26 -5.41 5.07
N ARG A 59 -18.80 -5.06 6.24
CA ARG A 59 -20.17 -4.57 6.39
C ARG A 59 -20.36 -3.28 5.59
N ALA A 60 -19.46 -2.31 5.74
CA ALA A 60 -19.49 -1.06 4.99
C ALA A 60 -19.40 -1.28 3.47
N THR A 61 -18.50 -2.16 3.02
CA THR A 61 -18.35 -2.49 1.60
C THR A 61 -19.60 -3.14 1.02
N ARG A 62 -20.29 -3.99 1.79
CA ARG A 62 -21.55 -4.63 1.38
C ARG A 62 -22.72 -3.66 1.35
N HIS A 63 -22.79 -2.75 2.31
CA HIS A 63 -23.89 -1.81 2.44
C HIS A 63 -23.80 -0.65 1.45
N TYR A 64 -22.64 0.00 1.34
CA TYR A 64 -22.45 1.18 0.47
C TYR A 64 -21.90 0.83 -0.92
N GLY A 65 -21.44 -0.41 -1.12
CA GLY A 65 -20.79 -0.86 -2.34
C GLY A 65 -19.29 -0.55 -2.39
N ARG A 66 -18.58 -1.39 -3.14
CA ARG A 66 -17.10 -1.36 -3.23
C ARG A 66 -16.54 -0.09 -3.87
N ALA A 67 -17.23 0.43 -4.89
CA ALA A 67 -16.78 1.63 -5.60
C ALA A 67 -16.82 2.86 -4.68
N PHE A 68 -17.91 3.00 -3.92
CA PHE A 68 -18.05 4.04 -2.91
C PHE A 68 -16.98 3.91 -1.83
N TRP A 69 -16.83 2.70 -1.25
CA TRP A 69 -15.82 2.45 -0.21
C TRP A 69 -14.41 2.86 -0.66
N LYS A 70 -13.98 2.47 -1.88
CA LYS A 70 -12.66 2.85 -2.41
C LYS A 70 -12.44 4.36 -2.51
N ARG A 71 -13.49 5.11 -2.85
CA ARG A 71 -13.45 6.57 -2.95
C ARG A 71 -13.37 7.18 -1.55
N TRP A 72 -14.22 6.73 -0.64
CA TRP A 72 -14.30 7.23 0.73
C TRP A 72 -13.00 6.98 1.51
N THR A 73 -12.37 5.81 1.36
CA THR A 73 -11.12 5.48 2.06
C THR A 73 -9.87 5.99 1.34
N GLY A 74 -9.98 6.65 0.18
CA GLY A 74 -8.80 7.07 -0.57
C GLY A 74 -7.93 5.91 -1.08
N TYR A 75 -8.51 4.71 -1.28
CA TYR A 75 -7.77 3.52 -1.76
C TYR A 75 -7.02 3.75 -3.08
N HIS A 76 -7.48 4.72 -3.88
CA HIS A 76 -6.82 5.15 -5.11
C HIS A 76 -5.35 5.57 -4.90
N THR A 77 -4.94 5.96 -3.70
CA THR A 77 -3.54 6.25 -3.36
C THR A 77 -2.59 5.07 -3.67
N ARG A 78 -3.08 3.82 -3.68
CA ARG A 78 -2.30 2.65 -4.09
C ARG A 78 -1.72 2.78 -5.51
N SER A 79 -2.45 3.38 -6.45
CA SER A 79 -1.96 3.52 -7.83
C SER A 79 -0.70 4.39 -7.91
N ARG A 80 -0.48 5.29 -6.94
CA ARG A 80 0.74 6.09 -6.84
C ARG A 80 1.97 5.22 -6.56
N ALA A 81 1.82 4.17 -5.74
CA ALA A 81 2.89 3.21 -5.49
C ALA A 81 3.19 2.39 -6.76
N GLU A 82 2.18 1.97 -7.51
CA GLU A 82 2.35 1.29 -8.80
C GLU A 82 3.05 2.18 -9.84
N ALA A 83 2.67 3.46 -9.90
CA ALA A 83 3.34 4.45 -10.75
C ALA A 83 4.82 4.63 -10.36
N ARG A 84 5.13 4.73 -9.06
CA ARG A 84 6.52 4.77 -8.56
C ARG A 84 7.30 3.53 -8.95
N MET A 85 6.70 2.34 -8.86
CA MET A 85 7.35 1.10 -9.29
C MET A 85 7.60 1.07 -10.80
N ARG A 86 6.69 1.63 -11.62
CA ARG A 86 6.91 1.79 -13.06
C ARG A 86 8.12 2.69 -13.33
N CYS A 87 8.23 3.84 -12.65
CA CYS A 87 9.40 4.73 -12.76
C CYS A 87 10.70 4.03 -12.36
N LEU A 88 10.68 3.23 -11.29
CA LEU A 88 11.86 2.47 -10.86
C LEU A 88 12.34 1.50 -11.97
N LYS A 89 11.42 0.86 -12.69
CA LYS A 89 11.74 -0.03 -13.81
C LYS A 89 12.30 0.70 -15.04
N SER A 90 12.05 2.00 -15.18
CA SER A 90 12.64 2.81 -16.25
C SER A 90 14.16 2.95 -16.14
N PHE A 91 14.74 2.72 -14.95
CA PHE A 91 16.20 2.66 -14.75
C PHE A 91 16.82 1.32 -15.14
N GLY A 92 16.01 0.35 -15.59
CA GLY A 92 16.46 -0.97 -16.02
C GLY A 92 15.45 -2.05 -15.64
N GLU A 93 15.10 -2.91 -16.59
CA GLU A 93 14.05 -3.92 -16.40
C GLU A 93 14.45 -5.04 -15.42
N ARG A 94 15.74 -5.32 -15.31
CA ARG A 94 16.31 -6.37 -14.44
C ARG A 94 17.33 -5.77 -13.47
N ILE A 95 17.56 -6.50 -12.38
CA ILE A 95 18.69 -6.27 -11.48
C ILE A 95 19.87 -7.03 -12.05
N SER A 96 21.01 -6.36 -12.21
CA SER A 96 22.15 -6.87 -12.98
C SER A 96 22.97 -7.92 -12.22
N THR A 97 23.10 -7.73 -10.91
CA THR A 97 23.89 -8.58 -10.02
C THR A 97 23.12 -9.78 -9.50
N ARG A 98 23.82 -10.91 -9.31
CA ARG A 98 23.29 -12.13 -8.68
C ARG A 98 23.54 -12.20 -7.18
N ASP A 99 24.39 -11.32 -6.66
CA ASP A 99 24.72 -11.22 -5.24
C ASP A 99 23.69 -10.33 -4.51
N PRO A 100 22.99 -10.83 -3.46
CA PRO A 100 21.89 -10.12 -2.78
C PRO A 100 22.24 -8.74 -2.22
N ASP A 101 23.46 -8.57 -1.68
CA ASP A 101 23.89 -7.30 -1.10
C ASP A 101 24.09 -6.26 -2.21
N ARG A 102 24.70 -6.66 -3.31
CA ARG A 102 24.79 -5.83 -4.51
C ARG A 102 23.42 -5.54 -5.13
N GLN A 103 22.45 -6.46 -5.06
CA GLN A 103 21.09 -6.21 -5.56
C GLN A 103 20.42 -5.11 -4.74
N THR A 104 20.61 -5.15 -3.42
CA THR A 104 20.11 -4.13 -2.50
C THR A 104 20.73 -2.77 -2.79
N ALA A 105 22.05 -2.70 -2.98
CA ALA A 105 22.74 -1.47 -3.35
C ALA A 105 22.24 -0.90 -4.68
N GLU A 106 22.06 -1.74 -5.70
CA GLU A 106 21.53 -1.34 -7.01
C GLU A 106 20.12 -0.72 -6.88
N ILE A 107 19.22 -1.35 -6.10
CA ILE A 107 17.88 -0.81 -5.85
C ILE A 107 17.95 0.52 -5.08
N HIS A 108 18.78 0.61 -4.04
CA HIS A 108 18.93 1.84 -3.26
C HIS A 108 19.42 3.01 -4.11
N ILE A 109 20.39 2.79 -4.99
CA ILE A 109 20.89 3.83 -5.91
C ILE A 109 19.76 4.29 -6.85
N ARG A 110 19.00 3.38 -7.45
CA ARG A 110 17.87 3.73 -8.33
C ARG A 110 16.79 4.53 -7.59
N VAL A 111 16.48 4.15 -6.34
CA VAL A 111 15.53 4.90 -5.50
C VAL A 111 16.06 6.29 -5.16
N ALA A 112 17.35 6.42 -4.81
CA ALA A 112 17.98 7.70 -4.53
C ALA A 112 17.93 8.65 -5.74
N LEU A 113 18.25 8.14 -6.95
CA LEU A 113 18.14 8.89 -8.20
C LEU A 113 16.70 9.35 -8.46
N MET A 114 15.72 8.44 -8.32
CA MET A 114 14.31 8.77 -8.49
C MET A 114 13.85 9.86 -7.51
N ASN A 115 14.28 9.78 -6.24
CA ASN A 115 13.97 10.80 -5.25
C ASN A 115 14.64 12.14 -5.58
N ARG A 116 15.87 12.14 -6.10
CA ARG A 116 16.56 13.35 -6.56
C ARG A 116 15.83 14.01 -7.73
N PHE A 117 15.36 13.24 -8.71
CA PHE A 117 14.55 13.80 -9.81
C PHE A 117 13.25 14.43 -9.31
N ASN A 118 12.54 13.78 -8.38
CA ASN A 118 11.33 14.37 -7.79
C ASN A 118 11.61 15.70 -7.08
N ALA A 119 12.78 15.86 -6.46
CA ALA A 119 13.18 17.11 -5.81
C ALA A 119 13.58 18.22 -6.81
N LEU A 120 14.06 17.85 -8.00
CA LEU A 120 14.42 18.80 -9.06
C LEU A 120 13.19 19.33 -9.82
N GLY A 121 12.08 18.59 -9.78
CA GLY A 121 10.81 19.03 -10.35
C GLY A 121 9.99 17.84 -10.85
N THR A 122 8.68 18.01 -10.88
CA THR A 122 7.75 17.04 -11.46
C THR A 122 6.95 17.71 -12.56
N ALA A 123 6.74 17.02 -13.68
CA ALA A 123 5.88 17.53 -14.73
C ALA A 123 4.46 17.72 -14.21
N GLU A 124 3.86 18.89 -14.51
CA GLU A 124 2.44 19.14 -14.22
C GLU A 124 1.57 18.40 -15.23
N ILE A 125 0.81 17.42 -14.77
CA ILE A 125 -0.12 16.66 -15.62
C ILE A 125 -1.51 17.28 -15.45
N VAL A 126 -1.92 18.06 -16.46
CA VAL A 126 -3.27 18.63 -16.53
C VAL A 126 -4.18 17.68 -17.31
N ARG A 127 -5.32 17.30 -16.72
CA ARG A 127 -6.35 16.54 -17.42
C ARG A 127 -7.14 17.51 -18.30
N VAL A 128 -6.99 17.37 -19.62
CA VAL A 128 -7.81 18.11 -20.59
C VAL A 128 -9.19 17.44 -20.71
N ALA A 129 -10.24 18.25 -20.76
CA ALA A 129 -11.64 17.82 -20.85
C ALA A 129 -11.97 17.23 -22.22
#